data_AF-A0AAV7FGS3-F1
#
_entry.id   AF-A0AAV7FGS3-F1
#
_cell.length_a   1.000
_cell.length_b   1.000
_cell.length_c   1.000
_cell.angle_alpha   90.00
_cell.angle_beta   90.00
_cell.angle_gamma   90.00
#
_symmetry.space_group_name_H-M   'P 1'
#
loop_
_entity.id
_entity.type
_entity.pdbx_description
1 polymer ?
#
loop_
_entity_poly.entity_id
_entity_poly.type
_entity_poly.pdbx_seq_one_letter_code
_entity_poly.pdbx_strand_id
1 'polypeptide(L)'
;NRLHRERLLFLGQQVDSEISNQIMGLMIYLSIENVNKDFYLFINSPGGWVIPGIAIYDTMQLVAPAVHTICIGLAASMGSFILVGGEITKRIAFPHA
;
A
#
# COMPACT_ATOMS: atom_id res chain seq x y z
N ASN A 1 10.04 -12.25 -5.42
CA ASN A 1 11.06 -11.22 -5.15
C ASN A 1 11.34 -11.17 -3.64
N ARG A 2 12.61 -11.02 -3.19
CA ARG A 2 12.99 -11.06 -1.75
C ARG A 2 12.30 -9.95 -0.94
N LEU A 3 12.10 -8.78 -1.56
CA LEU A 3 11.42 -7.63 -0.96
C LEU A 3 10.00 -7.97 -0.48
N HIS A 4 9.22 -8.73 -1.27
CA HIS A 4 7.87 -9.09 -0.88
C HIS A 4 7.81 -10.07 0.28
N ARG A 5 8.80 -10.99 0.42
CA ARG A 5 8.91 -11.84 1.62
C ARG A 5 9.18 -11.02 2.88
N GLU A 6 9.82 -9.87 2.71
CA GLU A 6 10.00 -8.87 3.77
C GLU A 6 8.80 -7.91 3.93
N ARG A 7 7.71 -8.12 3.18
CA ARG A 7 6.50 -7.28 3.19
C ARG A 7 6.74 -5.83 2.80
N LEU A 8 7.77 -5.61 1.97
CA LEU A 8 8.04 -4.34 1.33
C LEU A 8 7.28 -4.32 0.00
N LEU A 9 6.25 -3.47 -0.07
CA LEU A 9 5.36 -3.30 -1.21
C LEU A 9 5.56 -1.90 -1.80
N PHE A 10 5.44 -1.78 -3.12
CA PHE A 10 5.71 -0.52 -3.82
C PHE A 10 4.55 -0.19 -4.76
N LEU A 11 3.96 0.99 -4.55
CA LEU A 11 3.06 1.66 -5.48
C LEU A 11 3.82 2.83 -6.12
N GLY A 12 4.62 2.53 -7.15
CA GLY A 12 5.51 3.48 -7.82
C GLY A 12 5.00 4.00 -9.17
N GLN A 13 3.72 3.76 -9.48
CA GLN A 13 3.12 4.08 -10.77
C GLN A 13 1.66 4.55 -10.60
N GLN A 14 1.00 4.88 -11.70
CA GLN A 14 -0.43 5.17 -11.72
C GLN A 14 -1.23 3.96 -11.19
N VAL A 15 -2.27 4.24 -10.40
CA VAL A 15 -3.19 3.21 -9.90
C VAL A 15 -4.08 2.71 -11.04
N ASP A 16 -3.96 1.44 -11.36
CA ASP A 16 -4.79 0.69 -12.31
C ASP A 16 -5.14 -0.70 -11.74
N SER A 17 -5.92 -1.46 -12.50
CA SER A 17 -6.36 -2.80 -12.07
C SER A 17 -5.21 -3.79 -11.92
N GLU A 18 -4.15 -3.68 -12.72
CA GLU A 18 -3.04 -4.63 -12.69
C GLU A 18 -2.22 -4.45 -11.41
N ILE A 19 -1.75 -3.23 -11.13
CA ILE A 19 -0.96 -2.95 -9.93
C ILE A 19 -1.78 -3.15 -8.65
N SER A 20 -3.08 -2.81 -8.69
CA SER A 20 -4.00 -3.06 -7.59
C SER A 20 -4.10 -4.54 -7.27
N ASN A 21 -4.38 -5.39 -8.27
CA ASN A 21 -4.49 -6.83 -8.07
C ASN A 21 -3.20 -7.44 -7.53
N GLN A 22 -2.04 -6.96 -7.99
CA GLN A 22 -0.74 -7.40 -7.47
C GLN A 22 -0.55 -7.03 -5.99
N ILE A 23 -0.80 -5.77 -5.61
CA ILE A 23 -0.66 -5.31 -4.22
C ILE A 23 -1.63 -6.07 -3.31
N MET A 24 -2.89 -6.18 -3.69
CA MET A 24 -3.91 -6.89 -2.92
C MET A 24 -3.57 -8.37 -2.74
N GLY A 25 -3.18 -9.05 -3.83
CA GLY A 25 -2.81 -10.46 -3.79
C GLY A 25 -1.63 -10.72 -2.86
N LEU A 26 -0.61 -9.86 -2.89
CA LEU A 26 0.54 -9.94 -1.99
C LEU A 26 0.13 -9.70 -0.52
N MET A 27 -0.71 -8.70 -0.25
CA MET A 27 -1.20 -8.43 1.11
C MET A 27 -1.97 -9.64 1.68
N ILE A 28 -2.92 -10.18 0.91
CA ILE A 28 -3.73 -11.33 1.33
C ILE A 28 -2.84 -12.57 1.56
N TYR A 29 -2.01 -12.91 0.57
CA TYR A 29 -1.14 -14.09 0.64
C TYR A 29 -0.19 -14.03 1.84
N LEU A 30 0.52 -12.91 1.99
CA LEU A 30 1.49 -12.75 3.07
C LEU A 30 0.78 -12.67 4.43
N SER A 31 -0.40 -12.05 4.52
CA SER A 31 -1.18 -12.02 5.75
C SER A 31 -1.53 -13.43 6.26
N ILE A 32 -1.79 -14.38 5.35
CA ILE A 32 -2.05 -15.78 5.71
C ILE A 32 -0.78 -16.47 6.22
N GLU A 33 0.39 -16.19 5.63
CA GLU A 33 1.65 -16.82 6.04
C GLU A 33 2.07 -16.42 7.47
N ASN A 34 1.83 -15.18 7.88
CA ASN A 34 2.15 -14.71 9.24
C ASN A 34 1.33 -13.46 9.59
N VAL A 35 0.43 -13.58 10.55
CA VAL A 35 -0.46 -12.46 10.95
C VAL A 35 0.23 -11.38 11.81
N ASN A 36 1.44 -11.66 12.32
CA ASN A 36 2.14 -10.78 13.27
C ASN A 36 3.20 -9.87 12.63
N LYS A 37 3.43 -9.97 11.31
CA LYS A 37 4.45 -9.18 10.61
C LYS A 37 3.82 -8.05 9.81
N ASP A 38 4.08 -6.81 10.18
CA ASP A 38 3.51 -5.65 9.48
C ASP A 38 3.95 -5.53 8.01
N PHE A 39 3.15 -4.79 7.22
CA PHE A 39 3.47 -4.40 5.84
C PHE A 39 4.06 -2.99 5.79
N TYR A 40 4.92 -2.75 4.81
CA TYR A 40 5.43 -1.42 4.46
C TYR A 40 5.10 -1.13 3.00
N LEU A 41 4.15 -0.22 2.79
CA LEU A 41 3.72 0.23 1.47
C LEU A 41 4.36 1.58 1.15
N PHE A 42 5.33 1.56 0.24
CA PHE A 42 5.98 2.75 -0.30
C PHE A 42 5.16 3.31 -1.46
N ILE A 43 4.83 4.59 -1.41
CA ILE A 43 3.92 5.25 -2.36
C ILE A 43 4.65 6.39 -3.06
N ASN A 44 4.76 6.27 -4.38
CA ASN A 44 5.15 7.32 -5.31
C ASN A 44 4.20 7.26 -6.52
N SER A 45 3.03 7.87 -6.38
CA SER A 45 1.95 7.74 -7.36
C SER A 45 1.23 9.07 -7.61
N PRO A 46 0.97 9.42 -8.88
CA PRO A 46 0.09 10.54 -9.22
C PRO A 46 -1.39 10.21 -8.97
N GLY A 47 -1.72 9.03 -8.44
CA GLY A 47 -3.08 8.52 -8.30
C GLY A 47 -3.48 7.67 -9.49
N GLY A 48 -4.78 7.65 -9.82
CA GLY A 48 -5.29 6.83 -10.91
C GLY A 48 -6.75 6.47 -10.70
N TRP A 49 -7.10 5.24 -11.05
CA TRP A 49 -8.47 4.77 -11.04
C TRP A 49 -9.01 4.62 -9.62
N VAL A 50 -10.25 5.10 -9.41
CA VAL A 50 -10.89 5.10 -8.09
C VAL A 50 -11.20 3.69 -7.61
N ILE A 51 -11.81 2.85 -8.45
CA ILE A 51 -12.23 1.50 -8.04
C ILE A 51 -11.03 0.61 -7.62
N PRO A 52 -9.93 0.52 -8.41
CA PRO A 52 -8.73 -0.19 -7.95
C PRO A 52 -8.11 0.43 -6.69
N GLY A 53 -8.10 1.76 -6.56
CA GLY A 53 -7.59 2.40 -5.36
C GLY A 53 -8.41 2.10 -4.09
N ILE A 54 -9.74 2.01 -4.20
CA ILE A 54 -10.61 1.55 -3.11
C ILE A 54 -10.34 0.08 -2.78
N ALA A 55 -10.12 -0.77 -3.79
CA ALA A 55 -9.83 -2.18 -3.56
C ALA A 55 -8.52 -2.40 -2.78
N ILE A 56 -7.48 -1.60 -3.07
CA ILE A 56 -6.25 -1.57 -2.26
C ILE A 56 -6.57 -1.15 -0.83
N TYR A 57 -7.29 -0.05 -0.65
CA TYR A 57 -7.66 0.47 0.67
C TYR A 57 -8.42 -0.58 1.51
N ASP A 58 -9.47 -1.19 0.94
CA ASP A 58 -10.26 -2.20 1.64
C ASP A 58 -9.41 -3.42 2.02
N THR A 59 -8.48 -3.82 1.15
CA THR A 59 -7.55 -4.91 1.46
C THR A 59 -6.63 -4.54 2.61
N MET A 60 -6.15 -3.29 2.69
CA MET A 60 -5.37 -2.81 3.84
C MET A 60 -6.16 -2.87 5.15
N GLN A 61 -7.48 -2.63 5.13
CA GLN A 61 -8.34 -2.73 6.31
C GLN A 61 -8.67 -4.19 6.67
N LEU A 62 -8.70 -5.08 5.67
CA LEU A 62 -9.06 -6.49 5.86
C LEU A 62 -7.94 -7.30 6.51
N VAL A 63 -6.68 -7.05 6.10
CA VAL A 63 -5.55 -7.85 6.60
C VAL A 63 -5.27 -7.54 8.06
N ALA A 64 -4.98 -8.59 8.85
CA ALA A 64 -4.72 -8.44 10.28
C ALA A 64 -3.43 -7.67 10.63
N PRO A 65 -2.30 -7.83 9.90
CA PRO A 65 -1.09 -7.06 10.16
C PRO A 65 -1.27 -5.58 9.80
N ALA A 66 -0.64 -4.69 10.56
CA ALA A 66 -0.74 -3.26 10.27
C ALA A 66 -0.04 -2.92 8.96
N VAL A 67 -0.64 -2.00 8.20
CA VAL A 67 -0.04 -1.47 6.97
C VAL A 67 0.56 -0.10 7.25
N HIS A 68 1.88 -0.03 7.24
CA HIS A 68 2.63 1.23 7.29
C HIS A 68 2.65 1.83 5.89
N THR A 69 2.31 3.11 5.77
CA THR A 69 2.33 3.82 4.50
C THR A 69 3.40 4.90 4.52
N ILE A 70 4.25 4.89 3.49
CA ILE A 70 5.41 5.77 3.38
C ILE A 70 5.35 6.49 2.03
N CYS A 71 5.10 7.79 2.04
CA CYS A 71 5.18 8.60 0.83
C CYS A 71 6.65 8.91 0.49
N ILE A 72 7.07 8.50 -0.70
CA ILE A 72 8.41 8.70 -1.25
C ILE A 72 8.32 9.46 -2.59
N GLY A 73 8.02 10.75 -2.52
CA GLY A 73 8.04 11.67 -3.67
C GLY A 73 6.67 12.30 -3.94
N LEU A 74 5.68 11.53 -4.36
CA LEU A 74 4.34 12.06 -4.60
C LEU A 74 3.28 11.06 -4.16
N ALA A 75 2.26 11.52 -3.46
CA ALA A 75 1.02 10.79 -3.27
C ALA A 75 -0.15 11.72 -3.59
N ALA A 76 -0.63 11.69 -4.85
CA ALA A 76 -1.73 12.53 -5.30
C ALA A 76 -3.00 11.71 -5.57
N SER A 77 -4.18 12.32 -5.41
CA SER A 77 -5.48 11.70 -5.71
C SER A 77 -5.64 10.33 -5.00
N MET A 78 -5.89 9.24 -5.72
CA MET A 78 -5.97 7.90 -5.10
C MET A 78 -4.67 7.48 -4.39
N GLY A 79 -3.51 8.01 -4.79
CA GLY A 79 -2.25 7.83 -4.06
C GLY A 79 -2.31 8.44 -2.66
N SER A 80 -2.84 9.67 -2.52
CA SER A 80 -3.07 10.28 -1.20
C SER A 80 -4.12 9.55 -0.37
N PHE A 81 -5.17 9.03 -1.02
CA PHE A 81 -6.22 8.26 -0.36
C PHE A 81 -5.66 6.95 0.24
N ILE A 82 -4.87 6.21 -0.54
CA ILE A 82 -4.20 4.99 -0.08
C ILE A 82 -3.19 5.33 1.04
N LEU A 83 -2.42 6.42 0.91
CA LEU A 83 -1.49 6.87 1.95
C LEU A 83 -2.20 7.07 3.30
N VAL A 84 -3.33 7.77 3.33
CA VAL A 84 -4.06 8.01 4.59
C VAL A 84 -4.74 6.77 5.14
N GLY A 85 -4.95 5.73 4.33
CA GLY A 85 -5.54 4.45 4.75
C GLY A 85 -4.61 3.53 5.54
N GLY A 86 -3.33 3.86 5.66
CA GLY A 86 -2.41 3.15 6.55
C GLY A 86 -2.80 3.25 8.02
N GLU A 87 -2.22 2.38 8.85
CA GLU A 87 -2.47 2.33 10.29
C GLU A 87 -2.19 3.70 10.95
N ILE A 88 -3.09 4.14 11.83
CA ILE A 88 -2.94 5.43 12.51
C ILE A 88 -1.60 5.43 13.27
N THR A 89 -0.89 6.57 13.24
CA THR A 89 0.50 6.74 13.74
C THR A 89 1.62 6.11 12.92
N LYS A 90 1.31 5.28 11.92
CA LYS A 90 2.29 4.61 11.03
C LYS A 90 2.25 5.13 9.59
N ARG A 91 1.80 6.37 9.40
CA ARG A 91 1.71 7.06 8.11
C ARG A 91 2.76 8.16 8.09
N ILE A 92 3.75 8.04 7.23
CA ILE A 92 4.85 9.00 7.15
C ILE A 92 5.10 9.44 5.71
N ALA A 93 5.77 10.58 5.58
CA ALA A 93 6.21 11.11 4.30
C ALA A 93 7.67 11.53 4.42
N PHE A 94 8.43 11.37 3.33
CA PHE A 94 9.78 11.91 3.27
C PHE A 94 9.72 13.46 3.22
N PRO A 95 10.79 14.18 3.62
CA PRO A 95 10.76 15.64 3.76
C PRO A 95 10.47 16.43 2.47
N HIS A 96 10.61 15.79 1.31
CA HIS A 96 10.41 16.39 -0.01
C HIS A 96 9.32 15.68 -0.82
N ALA A 97 8.43 14.98 -0.12
CA ALA A 97 7.26 14.33 -0.69
C ALA A 97 6.01 15.23 -0.67
#